data_AF-A0A7W3LT72-F1
#
_entry.id   AF-A0A7W3LT72-F1
#
_cell.length_a   1.000
_cell.length_b   1.000
_cell.length_c   1.000
_cell.angle_alpha   90.00
_cell.angle_beta   90.00
_cell.angle_gamma   90.00
#
_symmetry.space_group_name_H-M   'P 1'
#
loop_
_entity.id
_entity.type
_entity.pdbx_description
1 polymer ?
#
loop_
_entity_poly.entity_id
_entity_poly.type
_entity_poly.pdbx_seq_one_letter_code
_entity_poly.pdbx_strand_id
1 'polypeptide(L)' 'MAEETREDAELALAVARYKDALEQKEAARAALFDAAAAAVRAGRTPEELAAETPFSAADIRRQVRERGVGT' A
#
# COMPACT_ATOMS: atom_id res chain seq x y z
N MET A 1 9.54 -40.19 -1.89
CA MET A 1 8.38 -39.28 -1.89
C MET A 1 8.07 -39.01 -0.44
N ALA A 2 8.45 -37.86 0.11
CA ALA A 2 8.05 -37.51 1.47
C ALA A 2 6.53 -37.30 1.44
N GLU A 3 5.81 -37.96 2.34
CA GLU A 3 4.37 -37.76 2.51
C GLU A 3 4.20 -36.34 3.08
N GLU A 4 3.70 -35.42 2.27
CA GLU A 4 3.40 -34.05 2.70
C GLU A 4 2.26 -34.16 3.72
N THR A 5 2.52 -33.77 4.96
CA THR A 5 1.54 -33.90 6.03
C THR A 5 0.40 -32.91 5.79
N ARG A 6 -0.77 -33.16 6.38
CA ARG A 6 -1.90 -32.22 6.29
C ARG A 6 -1.49 -30.84 6.82
N GLU A 7 -0.66 -30.83 7.86
CA GLU A 7 -0.09 -29.64 8.48
C GLU A 7 0.83 -28.88 7.52
N ASP A 8 1.64 -29.57 6.71
CA ASP A 8 2.48 -28.94 5.68
C ASP A 8 1.62 -28.28 4.59
N ALA A 9 0.55 -28.93 4.15
CA ALA A 9 -0.37 -28.38 3.16
C ALA A 9 -1.15 -27.16 3.70
N GLU A 10 -1.59 -27.21 4.96
CA GLU A 10 -2.25 -26.08 5.64
C GLU A 10 -1.29 -24.89 5.80
N LEU A 11 -0.03 -25.14 6.14
CA LEU A 11 1.01 -24.11 6.20
C LEU A 11 1.30 -23.51 4.83
N ALA A 12 1.47 -24.32 3.79
CA ALA A 12 1.72 -23.85 2.43
C ALA A 12 0.59 -22.94 1.94
N LEU A 13 -0.66 -23.31 2.20
CA LEU A 13 -1.83 -22.49 1.88
C LEU A 13 -1.85 -21.18 2.67
N ALA A 14 -1.55 -21.21 3.97
CA ALA A 14 -1.48 -20.01 4.79
C ALA A 14 -0.38 -19.05 4.32
N VAL A 15 0.79 -19.58 3.95
CA VAL A 15 1.89 -18.79 3.38
C VAL A 15 1.49 -18.17 2.05
N ALA A 16 0.84 -18.93 1.17
CA ALA A 16 0.38 -18.41 -0.12
C ALA A 16 -0.61 -17.24 0.06
N ARG A 17 -1.61 -17.42 0.95
CA ARG A 17 -2.59 -16.37 1.28
C ARG A 17 -1.94 -15.13 1.88
N TYR A 18 -0.95 -15.30 2.74
CA TYR A 18 -0.22 -14.18 3.33
C TYR A 18 0.57 -13.40 2.28
N LYS A 19 1.26 -14.09 1.37
CA LYS A 19 1.99 -13.45 0.26
C LYS A 19 1.06 -12.66 -0.65
N ASP A 20 -0.06 -13.26 -1.05
CA ASP A 20 -1.07 -12.58 -1.86
C ASP A 20 -1.64 -11.34 -1.14
N ALA A 21 -1.96 -11.43 0.15
CA ALA A 21 -2.41 -10.29 0.94
C ALA A 21 -1.35 -9.18 1.05
N LEU A 22 -0.06 -9.53 1.14
CA LEU A 22 1.03 -8.56 1.09
C LEU A 22 1.10 -7.86 -0.26
N GLU A 23 1.01 -8.59 -1.37
CA GLU A 23 1.01 -8.02 -2.71
C GLU A 23 -0.19 -7.07 -2.91
N GLN A 24 -1.38 -7.48 -2.47
CA GLN A 24 -2.58 -6.63 -2.52
C GLN A 24 -2.42 -5.37 -1.66
N LYS A 25 -1.83 -5.49 -0.47
CA LYS A 25 -1.56 -4.34 0.42
C LYS A 25 -0.58 -3.36 -0.23
N GLU A 26 0.48 -3.86 -0.85
CA GLU A 26 1.46 -3.03 -1.55
C GLU A 26 0.85 -2.32 -2.75
N ALA A 27 0.05 -3.03 -3.56
CA ALA A 27 -0.69 -2.45 -4.67
C ALA A 27 -1.68 -1.36 -4.21
N ALA A 28 -2.46 -1.63 -3.16
CA ALA A 28 -3.39 -0.66 -2.59
C ALA A 28 -2.67 0.58 -2.05
N ARG A 29 -1.50 0.39 -1.41
CA ARG A 29 -0.67 1.49 -0.93
C ARG A 29 -0.15 2.36 -2.08
N ALA A 30 0.32 1.74 -3.17
CA ALA A 30 0.78 2.48 -4.35
C ALA A 30 -0.38 3.29 -4.97
N ALA A 31 -1.54 2.65 -5.18
CA ALA A 31 -2.72 3.30 -5.74
C ALA A 31 -3.21 4.47 -4.87
N LEU A 32 -3.17 4.34 -3.54
CA LEU A 32 -3.51 5.43 -2.62
C LEU A 32 -2.61 6.65 -2.83
N PHE A 33 -1.30 6.46 -2.94
CA PHE A 33 -0.39 7.59 -3.14
C PHE A 33 -0.45 8.19 -4.55
N ASP A 34 -0.79 7.40 -5.56
CA ASP A 34 -1.07 7.92 -6.91
C ASP A 34 -2.33 8.79 -6.90
N ALA A 35 -3.39 8.34 -6.22
CA ALA A 35 -4.60 9.13 -6.00
C ALA A 35 -4.32 10.39 -5.17
N ALA A 36 -3.50 10.29 -4.12
CA ALA A 36 -3.08 11.44 -3.33
C ALA A 36 -2.31 12.46 -4.19
N ALA A 37 -1.40 12.02 -5.05
CA ALA A 37 -0.68 12.89 -5.97
C ALA A 37 -1.62 13.59 -6.96
N ALA A 38 -2.62 12.88 -7.49
CA ALA A 38 -3.66 13.49 -8.32
C ALA A 38 -4.50 14.53 -7.56
N ALA A 39 -4.89 14.23 -6.31
CA ALA A 39 -5.63 15.15 -5.46
C ALA A 39 -4.82 16.41 -5.14
N VAL A 40 -3.52 16.29 -4.89
CA VAL A 40 -2.63 17.44 -4.70
C VAL A 40 -2.50 18.27 -5.98
N ARG A 41 -2.37 17.64 -7.15
CA ARG A 41 -2.41 18.37 -8.44
C ARG A 41 -3.73 19.12 -8.65
N ALA A 42 -4.83 18.59 -8.12
CA ALA A 42 -6.15 19.23 -8.15
C ALA A 42 -6.35 20.32 -7.07
N GLY A 43 -5.33 20.58 -6.23
CA GLY A 43 -5.34 21.67 -5.26
C GLY A 43 -5.64 21.25 -3.81
N ARG A 44 -5.83 19.96 -3.51
CA ARG A 44 -5.90 19.50 -2.12
C ARG A 44 -4.52 19.58 -1.46
N THR A 45 -4.52 19.84 -0.16
CA THR A 45 -3.29 19.88 0.64
C THR A 45 -2.97 18.49 1.23
N PRO A 46 -1.68 18.17 1.45
CA PRO A 46 -1.29 16.95 2.14
C PRO A 46 -1.92 16.77 3.54
N GLU A 47 -2.25 17.87 4.22
CA GLU A 47 -2.90 17.90 5.53
C GLU A 47 -4.35 17.43 5.46
N GLU A 48 -5.12 17.88 4.47
CA GLU A 48 -6.48 17.39 4.24
C GLU A 48 -6.48 15.89 3.91
N LEU A 49 -5.51 15.44 3.11
CA LEU A 49 -5.36 14.02 2.78
C LEU A 49 -4.95 13.17 3.99
N ALA A 50 -4.14 13.70 4.89
CA ALA A 50 -3.75 13.01 6.12
C ALA A 50 -4.93 12.80 7.08
N ALA A 51 -5.94 13.66 7.05
CA ALA A 51 -7.16 13.49 7.86
C ALA A 51 -8.04 12.32 7.37
N GLU A 52 -7.92 11.94 6.09
CA GLU A 52 -8.73 10.91 5.44
C GLU A 52 -7.98 9.58 5.26
N THR A 53 -6.70 9.52 5.61
CA THR A 53 -5.84 8.35 5.36
C THR A 53 -5.06 7.92 6.61
N PRO A 54 -4.58 6.67 6.68
CA PRO A 54 -3.75 6.23 7.80
C PRO A 54 -2.32 6.80 7.78
N PHE A 55 -1.99 7.72 6.86
CA PHE A 55 -0.65 8.25 6.67
C PHE A 55 -0.54 9.68 7.19
N SER A 56 0.64 10.02 7.72
CA SER A 56 0.92 11.38 8.13
C SER A 56 1.01 12.32 6.91
N ALA A 57 0.76 13.61 7.13
CA ALA A 57 0.97 14.63 6.08
C ALA A 57 2.43 14.64 5.58
N ALA A 58 3.40 14.33 6.45
CA ALA A 58 4.81 14.21 6.08
C ALA A 58 5.07 13.03 5.12
N ASP A 59 4.44 11.88 5.38
CA ASP A 59 4.52 10.72 4.48
C ASP A 59 3.92 11.02 3.12
N ILE A 60 2.73 11.66 3.10
CA ILE A 60 2.05 12.04 1.87
C ILE A 60 2.91 13.02 1.07
N ARG A 61 3.44 14.09 1.69
CA ARG A 61 4.34 15.05 1.02
C ARG A 61 5.54 14.35 0.38
N ARG A 62 6.19 13.44 1.11
CA ARG A 62 7.34 12.67 0.59
C ARG A 62 6.94 11.85 -0.64
N GLN A 63 5.84 11.09 -0.53
CA GLN A 63 5.38 10.21 -1.61
C GLN A 63 4.89 10.97 -2.85
N VAL A 64 4.27 12.13 -2.65
CA VAL A 64 3.76 13.00 -3.72
C VAL A 64 4.94 13.68 -4.44
N ARG A 65 5.98 14.12 -3.71
CA ARG A 65 7.24 14.62 -4.30
C ARG A 65 7.97 13.55 -5.12
N GLU A 66 8.08 12.33 -4.61
CA GLU A 66 8.67 11.19 -5.34
C GLU A 66 7.92 10.89 -6.66
N ARG A 67 6.63 11.24 -6.73
CA ARG A 67 5.77 11.12 -7.93
C ARG A 67 5.78 12.36 -8.83
N GLY A 68 6.69 13.30 -8.59
CA GLY A 68 6.85 14.50 -9.41
C GLY A 68 5.76 15.54 -9.21
N VAL A 69 5.08 15.53 -8.06
CA VAL A 69 4.08 16.54 -7.68
C VAL A 69 4.63 17.36 -6.53
N GLY A 70 4.81 18.65 -6.76
CA GLY A 70 5.31 19.60 -5.76
C GLY A 70 6.83 19.79 -5.81
N THR A 71 7.23 21.04 -6.09
CA THR A 71 8.53 21.61 -5.70
C THR A 71 8.48 21.96 -4.22
#